data_AF-A0A5C7Y509-F1
#
_entry.id   AF-A0A5C7Y509-F1
#
_cell.length_a   1.000
_cell.length_b   1.000
_cell.length_c   1.000
_cell.angle_alpha   90.00
_cell.angle_beta   90.00
_cell.angle_gamma   90.00
#
_symmetry.space_group_name_H-M   'P 1'
#
loop_
_entity.id
_entity.type
_entity.pdbx_description
1 polymer ?
#
loop_
_entity_poly.entity_id
_entity_poly.type
_entity_poly.pdbx_seq_one_letter_code
_entity_poly.pdbx_strand_id
1 'polypeptide(L)' 'MSMFTRPLVDLMVAEATARKAAVDRGDDPEHCPEVRELTGALALQRELGKRVDGPSVEHYDPTAYLRHRP' A
#
# COMPACT_ATOMS: atom_id res chain seq x y z
N MET A 1 5.16 16.73 -3.53
CA MET A 1 4.98 15.75 -2.44
C MET A 1 3.65 15.04 -2.68
N SER A 2 3.71 13.73 -2.94
CA SER A 2 2.59 12.91 -3.43
C SER A 2 1.41 12.88 -2.46
N MET A 3 0.24 13.37 -2.90
CA MET A 3 -1.03 13.32 -2.16
C MET A 3 -1.49 11.88 -1.83
N PHE A 4 -0.91 10.85 -2.47
CA PHE A 4 -1.26 9.45 -2.25
C PHE A 4 -0.68 8.82 -0.97
N THR A 5 0.27 9.48 -0.31
CA THR A 5 0.93 8.93 0.89
C THR A 5 0.12 9.12 2.17
N ARG A 6 -0.67 10.20 2.28
CA ARG A 6 -1.50 10.49 3.47
C ARG A 6 -2.57 9.40 3.75
N PRO A 7 -3.37 8.97 2.75
CA PRO A 7 -4.40 7.95 2.99
C PRO A 7 -3.86 6.60 3.45
N LEU A 8 -2.67 6.21 2.97
CA LEU A 8 -2.05 4.95 3.37
C LEU A 8 -1.57 5.01 4.82
N VAL A 9 -0.93 6.11 5.22
CA VAL A 9 -0.47 6.31 6.60
C VAL A 9 -1.65 6.35 7.56
N ASP A 10 -2.74 7.04 7.21
CA ASP A 10 -3.95 7.10 8.04
C ASP A 10 -4.56 5.70 8.24
N LEU A 11 -4.61 4.87 7.17
CA LEU A 11 -5.06 3.49 7.25
C LEU A 11 -4.13 2.61 8.12
N MET A 12 -2.81 2.78 8.01
CA MET A 12 -1.84 2.06 8.85
C MET A 12 -2.04 2.38 10.34
N VAL A 13 -2.25 3.67 10.66
CA VAL A 13 -2.47 4.11 12.04
C VAL A 13 -3.81 3.59 12.57
N ALA A 14 -4.85 3.60 11.75
CA ALA A 14 -6.17 3.06 12.11
C ALA A 14 -6.09 1.54 12.40
N GLU A 15 -5.44 0.76 11.52
CA GLU A 15 -5.27 -0.70 11.72
C GLU A 15 -4.50 -1.00 13.00
N ALA A 16 -3.40 -0.29 13.26
CA ALA A 16 -2.60 -0.46 14.46
C ALA A 16 -3.38 -0.11 15.74
N THR A 17 -4.22 0.92 15.67
CA THR A 17 -5.08 1.35 16.78
C THR A 17 -6.16 0.31 17.08
N ALA A 18 -6.82 -0.22 16.04
CA ALA A 18 -7.82 -1.27 16.17
C ALA A 18 -7.21 -2.57 16.74
N ARG A 19 -6.02 -2.96 16.27
CA ARG A 19 -5.27 -4.11 16.82
C ARG A 19 -4.97 -3.93 18.30
N LYS A 20 -4.49 -2.75 18.70
CA LYS A 20 -4.23 -2.44 20.11
C LYS A 20 -5.51 -2.51 20.94
N ALA A 21 -6.61 -1.92 20.46
CA ALA A 21 -7.89 -1.96 21.15
C ALA A 21 -8.44 -3.39 21.31
N ALA A 22 -8.23 -4.27 20.32
CA ALA A 22 -8.58 -5.68 20.43
C ALA A 22 -7.78 -6.39 21.53
N VAL A 23 -6.44 -6.20 21.55
CA VAL A 23 -5.58 -6.76 22.61
C VAL A 23 -5.97 -6.23 23.99
N ASP A 24 -6.25 -4.93 24.11
CA ASP A 24 -6.63 -4.30 25.39
C ASP A 24 -7.97 -4.83 25.92
N ARG A 25 -8.87 -5.30 25.04
CA ARG A 25 -10.12 -5.99 25.41
C ARG A 25 -9.94 -7.48 25.70
N GLY A 26 -8.76 -8.04 25.42
CA GLY A 26 -8.52 -9.49 25.48
C GLY A 26 -9.07 -10.27 24.28
N ASP A 27 -9.46 -9.56 23.21
CA ASP A 27 -9.86 -10.17 21.95
C ASP A 27 -8.62 -10.58 21.14
N ASP A 28 -8.76 -11.59 20.27
CA ASP A 28 -7.74 -11.90 19.28
C ASP A 28 -7.82 -10.90 18.10
N PRO A 29 -6.78 -10.09 17.86
CA PRO A 29 -6.76 -9.12 16.77
C PRO A 29 -6.89 -9.75 15.39
N GLU A 30 -6.47 -11.01 15.20
CA GLU A 30 -6.56 -11.70 13.90
C GLU A 30 -7.99 -12.09 13.55
N HIS A 31 -8.83 -12.28 14.58
CA HIS A 31 -10.24 -12.63 14.44
C HIS A 31 -11.17 -11.42 14.63
N CYS A 32 -10.61 -10.25 14.95
CA CYS A 32 -11.38 -9.02 15.11
C CYS A 32 -11.89 -8.51 13.74
N PRO A 33 -13.22 -8.35 13.54
CA PRO A 33 -13.78 -7.90 12.28
C PRO A 33 -13.26 -6.53 11.83
N GLU A 34 -13.10 -5.60 12.76
CA GLU A 34 -12.60 -4.25 12.52
C GLU A 34 -11.16 -4.26 11.98
N VAL A 35 -10.28 -5.08 12.59
CA VAL A 35 -8.89 -5.25 12.13
C VAL A 35 -8.85 -5.90 10.74
N ARG A 36 -9.72 -6.87 10.47
CA ARG A 36 -9.79 -7.54 9.15
C ARG A 36 -10.21 -6.58 8.04
N GLU A 37 -11.20 -5.72 8.29
CA GLU A 37 -11.65 -4.72 7.31
C GLU A 37 -10.52 -3.72 6.97
N LEU A 38 -9.84 -3.20 8.00
CA LEU A 38 -8.72 -2.27 7.82
C LEU A 38 -7.54 -2.92 7.10
N THR A 39 -7.23 -4.19 7.41
CA THR A 39 -6.19 -4.97 6.74
C THR A 39 -6.52 -5.14 5.24
N GLY A 40 -7.78 -5.40 4.91
CA GLY A 40 -8.26 -5.49 3.51
C GLY A 40 -8.11 -4.18 2.75
N ALA A 41 -8.51 -3.06 3.37
CA ALA A 41 -8.34 -1.72 2.80
C ALA A 41 -6.86 -1.36 2.57
N LEU A 42 -5.99 -1.76 3.49
CA LEU A 42 -4.54 -1.56 3.40
C LEU A 42 -3.93 -2.34 2.21
N ALA A 43 -4.32 -3.60 2.05
CA ALA A 43 -3.88 -4.44 0.94
C ALA A 43 -4.32 -3.86 -0.41
N LEU A 44 -5.57 -3.39 -0.50
CA LEU A 44 -6.06 -2.72 -1.71
C LEU A 44 -5.25 -1.46 -2.04
N GLN A 45 -4.95 -0.62 -1.05
CA GLN A 45 -4.18 0.59 -1.30
C GLN A 45 -2.73 0.33 -1.70
N ARG A 46 -2.10 -0.70 -1.13
CA ARG A 46 -0.77 -1.14 -1.59
C ARG A 46 -0.80 -1.56 -3.05
N GLU A 47 -1.86 -2.27 -3.47
CA GLU A 47 -1.99 -2.72 -4.86
C GLU A 47 -2.33 -1.60 -5.83
N LEU A 48 -3.08 -0.60 -5.39
CA LEU A 48 -3.28 0.63 -6.14
C LEU A 48 -1.98 1.43 -6.27
N GLY A 49 -1.18 1.53 -5.21
CA GLY A 49 0.15 2.16 -5.24
C GLY A 49 1.05 1.55 -6.31
N LYS A 50 1.16 0.21 -6.35
CA LYS A 50 1.92 -0.50 -7.39
C LYS A 50 1.45 -0.21 -8.81
N ARG A 51 0.14 0.01 -9.02
CA ARG A 51 -0.42 0.34 -10.34
C ARG A 51 -0.16 1.79 -10.72
N VAL A 52 -0.24 2.71 -9.76
CA VAL A 52 0.01 4.15 -9.97
C VAL A 52 1.49 4.41 -10.22
N ASP A 53 2.37 3.71 -9.53
CA ASP A 53 3.82 3.79 -9.76
C ASP A 53 4.25 3.13 -11.09
N GLY A 54 3.31 2.48 -11.79
CA GLY A 54 3.52 1.84 -13.09
C GLY A 54 4.48 0.65 -13.02
N PRO A 55 4.70 -0.07 -14.13
CA PRO A 55 5.90 -0.89 -14.23
C PRO A 55 7.09 0.04 -14.01
N SER A 56 7.87 -0.18 -12.94
CA SER A 56 9.17 0.45 -12.79
C SER A 56 9.95 0.06 -14.03
N VAL A 57 10.09 0.98 -14.99
CA VAL A 57 10.85 0.74 -16.21
C VAL A 57 12.33 0.86 -15.82
N GLU A 58 12.83 -0.12 -15.05
CA GLU A 58 14.25 -0.26 -14.74
C GLU A 58 15.09 -0.44 -16.02
N HIS A 59 14.45 -0.61 -17.17
CA HIS A 59 15.07 -0.79 -18.48
C HIS A 59 14.64 0.26 -19.52
N TYR A 60 14.19 1.45 -19.10
CA TYR A 60 14.03 2.55 -20.04
C TYR A 60 15.43 3.03 -20.41
N ASP A 61 16.02 2.41 -21.44
CA ASP A 61 17.21 2.90 -22.10
C ASP A 61 16.78 3.91 -23.18
N PRO A 62 16.86 5.23 -22.92
CA PRO A 62 16.52 6.25 -23.91
C PRO A 62 17.45 6.21 -25.14
N THR A 63 18.58 5.51 -25.06
CA THR A 63 19.53 5.33 -26.17
C THR A 63 19.21 4.13 -27.04
N ALA A 64 18.28 3.25 -26.64
CA ALA A 64 17.84 2.12 -27.47
C ALA A 64 17.28 2.60 -28.82
N TYR A 65 16.57 3.73 -28.85
CA TYR A 65 16.09 4.34 -30.11
C TYR A 65 17.24 4.85 -30.99
N LEU A 66 18.36 5.27 -30.39
CA LEU A 66 19.53 5.77 -31.12
C LEU A 66 20.36 4.63 -31.75
N ARG A 67 20.26 3.39 -31.23
CA ARG A 67 20.99 2.22 -31.77
C ARG A 67 20.35 1.61 -33.03
N HIS A 68 19.14 2.02 -33.39
CA HIS A 68 18.44 1.54 -34.59
C HIS A 68 18.38 2.56 -35.74
N ARG A 69 19.15 3.66 -35.66
CA ARG A 69 19.29 4.57 -36.79
C ARG A 69 20.39 4.04 -37.73
N PRO A 70 20.08 3.74 -39.01
CA PRO A 70 21.08 3.32 -39.99
C PRO A 70 22.11 4.42 -40.28
#